data_AF-A0A3D1HQX5-F1
#
_entry.id   AF-A0A3D1HQX5-F1
#
_cell.length_a   1.000
_cell.length_b   1.000
_cell.length_c   1.000
_cell.angle_alpha   90.00
_cell.angle_beta   90.00
_cell.angle_gamma   90.00
#
_symmetry.space_group_name_H-M   'P 1'
#
loop_
_entity.id
_entity.type
_entity.pdbx_description
1 polymer ?
#
loop_
_entity_poly.entity_id
_entity_poly.type
_entity_poly.pdbx_seq_one_letter_code
_entity_poly.pdbx_strand_id
1 'polypeptide(L)'
;PVVLFSHSGKLRHIADADHAVFLSHAAAGRAGDHLTATTMGEHVKAPVIHVIPHGFPAQPAVRRESDPAAALQVVAAGRFVQKKGFSVLIDAAQLLHQRGISVQIAVYGDGPLAPALARQAGDAGLTNFALHGWTADLGSVFDNSDLFCLPSRDEPFGLVIGEAMGRGLPMVATKTDGPLDVLGHAGLATDKTLQAGGILVPPGDADAMADAITFFATDRTALQAAGTAAQRRIADDFGMAALADRLDRLIAAAGPRPSAEP
;
A
#
# COMPACT_ATOMS: atom_id res chain seq x y z
N PRO A 1 -30.18 2.95 -11.58
CA PRO A 1 -28.85 2.33 -11.68
C PRO A 1 -28.58 1.32 -10.56
N VAL A 2 -28.10 0.12 -10.91
CA VAL A 2 -27.50 -0.83 -9.94
C VAL A 2 -26.00 -0.55 -9.89
N VAL A 3 -25.49 -0.24 -8.69
CA VAL A 3 -24.06 0.02 -8.46
C VAL A 3 -23.48 -1.12 -7.63
N LEU A 4 -22.47 -1.80 -8.17
CA LEU A 4 -21.74 -2.86 -7.47
C LEU A 4 -20.43 -2.32 -6.89
N PHE A 5 -20.21 -2.52 -5.59
CA PHE A 5 -18.91 -2.28 -4.95
C PHE A 5 -18.19 -3.62 -4.76
N SER A 6 -17.05 -3.83 -5.42
CA SER A 6 -16.27 -5.06 -5.28
C SER A 6 -14.90 -4.81 -4.67
N HIS A 7 -14.76 -5.15 -3.39
CA HIS A 7 -13.49 -5.04 -2.64
C HIS A 7 -12.66 -6.33 -2.62
N SER A 8 -13.26 -7.45 -3.03
CA SER A 8 -12.64 -8.79 -2.97
C SER A 8 -12.34 -9.39 -4.35
N GLY A 9 -12.58 -8.63 -5.42
CA GLY A 9 -12.51 -9.14 -6.79
C GLY A 9 -13.60 -10.17 -7.12
N LYS A 10 -14.58 -10.37 -6.22
CA LYS A 10 -15.75 -11.19 -6.53
C LYS A 10 -16.63 -10.42 -7.50
N LEU A 11 -16.83 -10.97 -8.69
CA LEU A 11 -17.57 -10.36 -9.80
C LEU A 11 -19.01 -10.92 -9.90
N ARG A 12 -19.52 -11.50 -8.82
CA ARG A 12 -20.92 -11.97 -8.77
C ARG A 12 -21.84 -10.78 -9.04
N HIS A 13 -22.77 -10.92 -9.97
CA HIS A 13 -23.73 -9.89 -10.39
C HIS A 13 -23.12 -8.69 -11.12
N ILE A 14 -21.86 -8.77 -11.58
CA ILE A 14 -21.27 -7.66 -12.35
C ILE A 14 -22.01 -7.41 -13.66
N ALA A 15 -22.54 -8.46 -14.28
CA ALA A 15 -23.35 -8.37 -15.50
C ALA A 15 -24.73 -7.73 -15.27
N ASP A 16 -25.21 -7.72 -14.02
CA ASP A 16 -26.50 -7.11 -13.64
C ASP A 16 -26.33 -5.64 -13.24
N ALA A 17 -25.09 -5.13 -13.19
CA ALA A 17 -24.78 -3.78 -12.76
C ALA A 17 -24.79 -2.80 -13.94
N ASP A 18 -25.26 -1.58 -13.69
CA ASP A 18 -25.08 -0.45 -14.61
C ASP A 18 -23.70 0.20 -14.39
N HIS A 19 -23.23 0.21 -13.14
CA HIS A 19 -21.95 0.75 -12.72
C HIS A 19 -21.24 -0.21 -11.77
N ALA A 20 -19.92 -0.37 -11.92
CA ALA A 20 -19.10 -1.18 -11.03
C ALA A 20 -17.92 -0.35 -10.49
N VAL A 21 -17.76 -0.32 -9.17
CA VAL A 21 -16.73 0.44 -8.47
C VAL A 21 -15.65 -0.49 -7.92
N PHE A 22 -14.40 -0.18 -8.24
CA PHE A 22 -13.20 -0.89 -7.78
C PHE A 22 -12.24 0.05 -7.07
N LEU A 23 -11.51 -0.48 -6.09
CA LEU A 23 -10.53 0.29 -5.31
C LEU A 23 -9.21 0.53 -6.03
N SER A 24 -8.89 -0.30 -7.03
CA SER A 24 -7.62 -0.25 -7.76
C SER A 24 -7.79 -0.50 -9.25
N HIS A 25 -6.89 0.06 -10.06
CA HIS A 25 -6.87 -0.13 -11.51
C HIS A 25 -6.67 -1.60 -11.87
N ALA A 26 -5.84 -2.32 -11.12
CA ALA A 26 -5.64 -3.75 -11.36
C ALA A 26 -6.91 -4.57 -11.12
N ALA A 27 -7.70 -4.23 -10.08
CA ALA A 27 -8.99 -4.89 -9.84
C ALA A 27 -10.00 -4.56 -10.95
N ALA A 28 -10.04 -3.32 -11.41
CA ALA A 28 -10.86 -2.90 -12.55
C ALA A 28 -10.45 -3.60 -13.85
N GLY A 29 -9.14 -3.74 -14.12
CA GLY A 29 -8.60 -4.44 -15.29
C GLY A 29 -9.02 -5.91 -15.30
N ARG A 30 -8.83 -6.63 -14.18
CA ARG A 30 -9.29 -8.03 -14.03
C ARG A 30 -10.79 -8.18 -14.27
N ALA A 31 -11.59 -7.20 -13.85
CA ALA A 31 -13.03 -7.21 -14.11
C ALA A 31 -13.35 -7.01 -15.59
N GLY A 32 -12.65 -6.10 -16.27
CA GLY A 32 -12.76 -5.88 -17.72
C GLY A 32 -12.40 -7.13 -18.53
N ASP A 33 -11.30 -7.80 -18.17
CA ASP A 33 -10.87 -9.05 -18.81
C ASP A 33 -11.91 -10.17 -18.61
N HIS A 34 -12.44 -10.30 -17.39
CA HIS A 34 -13.48 -11.29 -17.09
C HIS A 34 -14.78 -11.04 -17.86
N LEU A 35 -15.22 -9.78 -17.94
CA LEU A 35 -16.39 -9.40 -18.72
C LEU A 35 -16.19 -9.73 -20.20
N THR A 36 -15.03 -9.37 -20.76
CA THR A 36 -14.69 -9.67 -22.17
C THR A 36 -14.70 -11.17 -22.47
N ALA A 37 -14.14 -11.98 -21.56
CA ALA A 37 -14.12 -13.43 -21.72
C ALA A 37 -15.53 -14.07 -21.63
N THR A 38 -16.43 -13.49 -20.84
CA THR A 38 -17.77 -14.04 -20.59
C THR A 38 -18.79 -13.60 -21.65
N THR A 39 -18.55 -12.48 -22.35
CA THR A 39 -19.44 -11.93 -23.39
C THR A 39 -19.10 -12.37 -24.81
N MET A 40 -18.08 -13.22 -25.00
CA MET A 40 -17.80 -13.87 -26.29
C MET A 40 -18.95 -14.85 -26.67
N GLY A 41 -20.05 -14.31 -27.20
CA GLY A 41 -21.18 -15.07 -27.72
C GLY A 41 -22.55 -14.40 -27.57
N GLU A 42 -22.70 -13.44 -26.65
CA GLU A 42 -23.99 -12.79 -26.34
C GLU A 42 -23.82 -11.28 -26.14
N HIS A 43 -24.79 -10.48 -26.61
CA HIS A 43 -24.87 -9.03 -26.35
C HIS A 43 -25.25 -8.76 -24.89
N VAL A 44 -24.34 -9.02 -23.95
CA VAL A 44 -24.53 -8.66 -22.54
C VAL A 44 -24.09 -7.21 -22.33
N LYS A 45 -24.97 -6.40 -21.73
CA LYS A 45 -24.66 -5.01 -21.34
C LYS A 45 -23.59 -5.03 -20.25
N ALA A 46 -22.38 -4.57 -20.55
CA ALA A 46 -21.32 -4.43 -19.55
C ALA A 46 -21.52 -3.16 -18.70
N PRO A 47 -21.24 -3.19 -17.37
CA PRO A 47 -21.30 -2.01 -16.53
C PRO A 47 -20.24 -0.98 -16.93
N VAL A 48 -20.52 0.28 -16.65
CA VAL A 48 -19.48 1.32 -16.64
C VAL A 48 -18.56 1.06 -15.44
N ILE A 49 -17.27 0.86 -15.68
CA ILE A 49 -16.27 0.60 -14.65
C ILE A 49 -15.71 1.91 -14.11
N HIS A 50 -15.69 2.05 -12.78
CA HIS A 50 -15.14 3.20 -12.05
C HIS A 50 -14.03 2.73 -11.12
N VAL A 51 -12.91 3.44 -11.11
CA VAL A 51 -11.87 3.28 -10.09
C VAL A 51 -12.03 4.39 -9.06
N ILE A 52 -12.52 4.04 -7.88
CA ILE A 52 -12.69 4.96 -6.75
C ILE A 52 -11.90 4.38 -5.58
N PRO A 53 -10.66 4.86 -5.35
CA PRO A 53 -9.83 4.36 -4.26
C PRO A 53 -10.42 4.74 -2.90
N HIS A 54 -9.92 4.12 -1.84
CA HIS A 54 -10.34 4.49 -0.49
C HIS A 54 -9.91 5.92 -0.14
N GLY A 55 -10.74 6.61 0.65
CA GLY A 55 -10.47 7.91 1.22
C GLY A 55 -9.94 7.79 2.65
N PHE A 56 -8.89 8.53 2.97
CA PHE A 56 -8.28 8.58 4.29
C PHE A 56 -8.67 9.89 4.99
N PRO A 57 -8.97 9.84 6.30
CA PRO A 57 -9.18 11.05 7.09
C PRO A 57 -7.88 11.86 7.17
N ALA A 58 -8.01 13.17 7.32
CA ALA A 58 -6.85 14.04 7.54
C ALA A 58 -6.11 13.57 8.80
N GLN A 59 -4.80 13.36 8.67
CA GLN A 59 -3.91 13.04 9.78
C GLN A 59 -3.13 14.30 10.16
N PRO A 60 -2.88 14.55 11.45
CA PRO A 60 -1.99 15.62 11.86
C PRO A 60 -0.59 15.35 11.32
N ALA A 61 0.09 16.40 10.86
CA ALA A 61 1.49 16.32 10.47
C ALA A 61 2.38 16.23 11.72
N VAL A 62 2.43 15.03 12.31
CA VAL A 62 3.37 14.71 13.39
C VAL A 62 4.59 14.10 12.73
N ARG A 63 5.59 14.93 12.46
CA ARG A 63 6.84 14.45 11.91
C ARG A 63 7.93 14.52 12.96
N ARG A 64 8.51 13.36 13.26
CA ARG A 64 9.76 13.29 14.01
C ARG A 64 10.89 13.86 13.15
N GLU A 65 11.67 14.77 13.70
CA GLU A 65 12.98 15.10 13.12
C GLU A 65 13.89 13.88 13.30
N SER A 66 14.29 13.28 12.18
CA SER A 66 15.24 12.17 12.18
C SER A 66 16.65 12.74 12.40
N ASP A 67 17.28 12.41 13.53
CA ASP A 67 18.71 12.67 13.74
C ASP A 67 19.52 11.88 12.70
N PRO A 68 20.31 12.53 11.82
CA PRO A 68 21.12 11.84 10.83
C PRO A 68 22.13 10.85 11.43
N ALA A 69 22.54 11.04 12.70
CA ALA A 69 23.44 10.14 13.41
C ALA A 69 22.71 8.94 14.05
N ALA A 70 21.39 8.99 14.17
CA ALA A 70 20.59 7.91 14.75
C ALA A 70 20.25 6.82 13.71
N ALA A 71 20.01 5.61 14.21
CA ALA A 71 19.53 4.51 13.39
C ALA A 71 18.18 4.85 12.75
N LEU A 72 18.02 4.56 11.45
CA LEU A 72 16.75 4.71 10.75
C LEU A 72 15.70 3.78 11.38
N GLN A 73 14.57 4.33 11.84
CA GLN A 73 13.47 3.55 12.39
C GLN A 73 12.51 3.12 11.27
N VAL A 74 12.56 1.85 10.89
CA VAL A 74 11.71 1.26 9.87
C VAL A 74 10.57 0.49 10.53
N VAL A 75 9.34 0.75 10.12
CA VAL A 75 8.17 0.01 10.57
C VAL A 75 7.51 -0.74 9.43
N ALA A 76 7.08 -1.96 9.70
CA ALA A 76 6.20 -2.71 8.82
C ALA A 76 4.99 -3.22 9.61
N ALA A 77 3.82 -3.30 8.98
CA ALA A 77 2.62 -3.76 9.67
C ALA A 77 1.69 -4.60 8.79
N GLY A 78 1.12 -5.66 9.36
CA GLY A 78 0.14 -6.50 8.70
C GLY A 78 0.05 -7.91 9.25
N ARG A 79 -0.93 -8.68 8.76
CA ARG A 79 -1.11 -10.09 9.16
C ARG A 79 0.09 -10.96 8.80
N PHE A 80 0.53 -11.82 9.70
CA PHE A 80 1.65 -12.74 9.46
C PHE A 80 1.22 -13.96 8.64
N VAL A 81 1.04 -13.71 7.34
CA VAL A 81 0.67 -14.68 6.30
C VAL A 81 1.60 -14.56 5.10
N GLN A 82 1.73 -15.62 4.32
CA GLN A 82 2.75 -15.74 3.25
C GLN A 82 2.76 -14.55 2.30
N LYS A 83 1.57 -14.09 1.90
CA LYS A 83 1.44 -12.98 0.96
C LYS A 83 1.93 -11.63 1.46
N LYS A 84 2.13 -11.45 2.77
CA LYS A 84 2.72 -10.22 3.32
C LYS A 84 4.24 -10.19 3.25
N GLY A 85 4.89 -11.32 2.98
CA GLY A 85 6.31 -11.36 2.62
C GLY A 85 7.29 -10.94 3.73
N PHE A 86 6.90 -10.93 5.00
CA PHE A 86 7.79 -10.54 6.12
C PHE A 86 9.08 -11.37 6.19
N SER A 87 9.08 -12.61 5.68
CA SER A 87 10.31 -13.42 5.54
C SER A 87 11.37 -12.74 4.66
N VAL A 88 10.95 -12.04 3.59
CA VAL A 88 11.85 -11.27 2.70
C VAL A 88 12.39 -10.04 3.43
N LEU A 89 11.60 -9.42 4.29
CA LEU A 89 12.07 -8.29 5.11
C LEU A 89 13.09 -8.73 6.16
N ILE A 90 12.98 -9.96 6.69
CA ILE A 90 14.00 -10.55 7.56
C ILE A 90 15.30 -10.77 6.77
N ASP A 91 15.23 -11.29 5.55
CA ASP A 91 16.41 -11.44 4.68
C ASP A 91 17.05 -10.07 4.37
N ALA A 92 16.24 -9.05 4.08
CA ALA A 92 16.73 -7.67 3.90
C ALA A 92 17.36 -7.11 5.18
N ALA A 93 16.79 -7.39 6.36
CA ALA A 93 17.35 -7.00 7.65
C ALA A 93 18.74 -7.63 7.89
N GLN A 94 18.91 -8.89 7.49
CA GLN A 94 20.19 -9.59 7.54
C GLN A 94 21.24 -8.92 6.63
N LEU A 95 20.87 -8.56 5.40
CA LEU A 95 21.76 -7.84 4.49
C LEU A 95 22.15 -6.47 5.06
N LEU A 96 21.20 -5.71 5.60
CA LEU A 96 21.49 -4.41 6.24
C LEU A 96 22.45 -4.56 7.43
N HIS A 97 22.26 -5.59 8.25
CA HIS A 97 23.14 -5.90 9.37
C HIS A 97 24.56 -6.23 8.91
N GLN A 98 24.71 -7.11 7.91
CA GLN A 98 26.01 -7.49 7.33
C GLN A 98 26.73 -6.30 6.69
N ARG A 99 25.97 -5.37 6.11
CA ARG A 99 26.49 -4.14 5.48
C ARG A 99 26.81 -3.04 6.50
N GLY A 100 26.51 -3.24 7.79
CA GLY A 100 26.75 -2.25 8.85
C GLY A 100 25.84 -1.01 8.75
N ILE A 101 24.68 -1.11 8.10
CA ILE A 101 23.75 0.00 7.97
C ILE A 101 22.98 0.19 9.27
N SER A 102 23.02 1.40 9.83
CA SER A 102 22.36 1.74 11.10
C SER A 102 20.84 1.88 10.92
N VAL A 103 20.12 0.77 11.10
CA VAL A 103 18.66 0.64 10.93
C VAL A 103 18.09 -0.20 12.08
N GLN A 104 16.85 0.10 12.49
CA GLN A 104 16.04 -0.75 13.36
C GLN A 104 14.69 -1.04 12.68
N ILE A 105 14.29 -2.31 12.61
CA ILE A 105 13.07 -2.75 11.94
C ILE A 105 12.10 -3.31 12.97
N ALA A 106 10.97 -2.63 13.14
CA ALA A 106 9.88 -3.04 14.01
C ALA A 106 8.68 -3.55 13.17
N VAL A 107 8.28 -4.79 13.37
CA VAL A 107 7.16 -5.40 12.63
C VAL A 107 5.97 -5.68 13.54
N TYR A 108 4.83 -5.10 13.20
CA TYR A 108 3.58 -5.21 13.95
C TYR A 108 2.55 -6.08 13.23
N GLY A 109 1.89 -6.95 13.98
CA GLY A 109 0.87 -7.84 13.46
C GLY A 109 0.82 -9.17 14.18
N ASP A 110 -0.03 -10.05 13.69
CA ASP A 110 -0.17 -11.41 14.19
C ASP A 110 -0.62 -12.34 13.05
N GLY A 111 -0.45 -13.63 13.23
CA GLY A 111 -0.88 -14.66 12.30
C GLY A 111 -0.10 -15.96 12.41
N PRO A 112 -0.50 -16.97 11.62
CA PRO A 112 0.04 -18.32 11.71
C PRO A 112 1.55 -18.42 11.43
N LEU A 113 2.15 -17.41 10.78
CA LEU A 113 3.59 -17.39 10.52
C LEU A 113 4.44 -16.78 11.64
N ALA A 114 3.86 -16.23 12.72
CA ALA A 114 4.62 -15.66 13.83
C ALA A 114 5.78 -16.56 14.31
N PRO A 115 5.55 -17.86 14.63
CA PRO A 115 6.62 -18.73 15.11
C PRO A 115 7.73 -18.97 14.06
N ALA A 116 7.37 -19.04 12.79
CA ALA A 116 8.33 -19.25 11.71
C ALA A 116 9.19 -18.01 11.47
N LEU A 117 8.59 -16.81 11.51
CA LEU A 117 9.30 -15.54 11.36
C LEU A 117 10.24 -15.29 12.55
N ALA A 118 9.79 -15.55 13.78
CA ALA A 118 10.61 -15.42 14.98
C ALA A 118 11.84 -16.35 14.92
N ARG A 119 11.65 -17.60 14.48
CA ARG A 119 12.75 -18.54 14.28
C ARG A 119 13.73 -18.06 13.20
N GLN A 120 13.23 -17.61 12.05
CA GLN A 120 14.10 -17.09 10.97
C GLN A 120 14.97 -15.93 11.45
N ALA A 121 14.40 -14.95 12.17
CA ALA A 121 15.16 -13.83 12.73
C ALA A 121 16.18 -14.27 13.80
N GLY A 122 15.81 -15.23 14.65
CA GLY A 122 16.68 -15.80 15.67
C GLY A 122 17.85 -16.61 15.09
N ASP A 123 17.59 -17.48 14.11
CA ASP A 123 18.61 -18.28 13.43
C ASP A 123 19.61 -17.40 12.68
N ALA A 124 19.15 -16.26 12.16
CA ALA A 124 20.00 -15.24 11.52
C ALA A 124 20.74 -14.35 12.53
N GLY A 125 20.48 -14.46 13.84
CA GLY A 125 21.14 -13.69 14.89
C GLY A 125 20.85 -12.18 14.83
N LEU A 126 19.69 -11.79 14.31
CA LEU A 126 19.39 -10.38 14.05
C LEU A 126 19.17 -9.58 15.32
N THR A 127 19.86 -8.45 15.44
CA THR A 127 19.70 -7.47 16.53
C THR A 127 19.00 -6.19 16.09
N ASN A 128 18.79 -6.04 14.78
CA ASN A 128 18.16 -4.89 14.13
C ASN A 128 16.71 -5.16 13.69
N PHE A 129 16.11 -6.27 14.14
CA PHE A 129 14.77 -6.70 13.73
C PHE A 129 13.99 -7.25 14.92
N ALA A 130 12.73 -6.81 15.08
CA ALA A 130 11.84 -7.29 16.13
C ALA A 130 10.39 -7.47 15.64
N LEU A 131 9.77 -8.57 16.06
CA LEU A 131 8.33 -8.78 15.94
C LEU A 131 7.65 -8.27 17.22
N HIS A 132 6.77 -7.28 17.12
CA HIS A 132 6.12 -6.64 18.27
C HIS A 132 4.71 -7.19 18.58
N GLY A 133 4.21 -8.11 17.75
CA GLY A 133 2.83 -8.59 17.86
C GLY A 133 1.82 -7.55 17.39
N TRP A 134 0.53 -7.83 17.60
CA TRP A 134 -0.54 -6.93 17.21
C TRP A 134 -0.64 -5.71 18.15
N THR A 135 -0.95 -4.55 17.58
CA THR A 135 -1.23 -3.31 18.32
C THR A 135 -2.55 -2.69 17.84
N ALA A 136 -3.29 -2.09 18.76
CA ALA A 136 -4.46 -1.27 18.45
C ALA A 136 -4.09 0.17 18.06
N ASP A 137 -2.91 0.64 18.46
CA ASP A 137 -2.43 2.01 18.26
C ASP A 137 -1.25 2.02 17.29
N LEU A 138 -1.54 1.67 16.03
CA LEU A 138 -0.53 1.72 14.97
C LEU A 138 -0.16 3.18 14.61
N GLY A 139 -1.04 4.14 14.92
CA GLY A 139 -0.78 5.55 14.72
C GLY A 139 0.41 6.06 15.52
N SER A 140 0.46 5.75 16.82
CA SER A 140 1.62 6.11 17.67
C SER A 140 2.91 5.44 17.19
N VAL A 141 2.83 4.21 16.67
CA VAL A 141 3.99 3.53 16.08
C VAL A 141 4.48 4.31 14.85
N PHE A 142 3.59 4.73 13.97
CA PHE A 142 3.95 5.53 12.80
C PHE A 142 4.59 6.86 13.20
N ASP A 143 4.03 7.57 14.17
CA ASP A 143 4.58 8.86 14.64
C ASP A 143 6.01 8.75 15.20
N ASN A 144 6.41 7.55 15.63
CA ASN A 144 7.74 7.26 16.17
C ASN A 144 8.69 6.57 15.16
N SER A 145 8.28 6.45 13.90
CA SER A 145 9.04 5.78 12.83
C SER A 145 9.42 6.76 11.72
N ASP A 146 10.48 6.43 10.99
CA ASP A 146 11.04 7.26 9.92
C ASP A 146 10.62 6.78 8.52
N LEU A 147 10.43 5.47 8.35
CA LEU A 147 10.16 4.81 7.07
C LEU A 147 9.16 3.68 7.24
N PHE A 148 8.16 3.58 6.35
CA PHE A 148 7.29 2.41 6.29
C PHE A 148 7.75 1.41 5.22
N CYS A 149 7.86 0.13 5.58
CA CYS A 149 8.22 -0.94 4.65
C CYS A 149 7.07 -1.91 4.41
N LEU A 150 6.75 -2.17 3.13
CA LEU A 150 5.72 -3.12 2.73
C LEU A 150 6.31 -4.23 1.83
N PRO A 151 6.66 -5.40 2.39
CA PRO A 151 7.30 -6.49 1.65
C PRO A 151 6.32 -7.43 0.95
N SER A 152 5.09 -6.98 0.66
CA SER A 152 4.00 -7.85 0.24
C SER A 152 4.27 -8.52 -1.12
N ARG A 153 3.86 -9.78 -1.27
CA ARG A 153 3.79 -10.48 -2.56
C ARG A 153 2.47 -10.20 -3.28
N ASP A 154 1.42 -9.93 -2.52
CA ASP A 154 0.10 -9.56 -3.00
C ASP A 154 -0.51 -8.52 -2.05
N GLU A 155 -0.74 -7.32 -2.58
CA GLU A 155 -1.42 -6.22 -1.90
C GLU A 155 -2.38 -5.54 -2.88
N PRO A 156 -3.71 -5.72 -2.74
CA PRO A 156 -4.69 -5.20 -3.71
C PRO A 156 -4.92 -3.68 -3.59
N PHE A 157 -4.74 -3.11 -2.40
CA PHE A 157 -4.82 -1.66 -2.16
C PHE A 157 -3.89 -1.24 -1.01
N GLY A 158 -3.94 -1.97 0.11
CA GLY A 158 -3.10 -1.72 1.27
C GLY A 158 -3.52 -0.48 2.07
N LEU A 159 -4.58 -0.58 2.87
CA LEU A 159 -5.06 0.54 3.72
C LEU A 159 -3.95 1.13 4.59
N VAL A 160 -3.09 0.28 5.13
CA VAL A 160 -1.93 0.65 5.96
C VAL A 160 -0.95 1.59 5.24
N ILE A 161 -0.90 1.56 3.91
CA ILE A 161 -0.08 2.46 3.07
C ILE A 161 -0.56 3.90 3.26
N GLY A 162 -1.86 4.15 3.11
CA GLY A 162 -2.40 5.51 3.25
C GLY A 162 -2.39 6.01 4.69
N GLU A 163 -2.54 5.11 5.67
CA GLU A 163 -2.38 5.46 7.10
C GLU A 163 -0.96 5.93 7.42
N ALA A 164 0.06 5.23 6.93
CA ALA A 164 1.47 5.59 7.13
C ALA A 164 1.86 6.84 6.33
N MET A 165 1.54 6.88 5.03
CA MET A 165 1.84 8.02 4.16
C MET A 165 1.12 9.29 4.60
N GLY A 166 -0.13 9.19 5.09
CA GLY A 166 -0.88 10.34 5.62
C GLY A 166 -0.21 11.01 6.83
N ARG A 167 0.59 10.25 7.59
CA ARG A 167 1.43 10.73 8.69
C ARG A 167 2.82 11.19 8.23
N GLY A 168 3.07 11.17 6.92
CA GLY A 168 4.32 11.64 6.32
C GLY A 168 5.45 10.61 6.35
N LEU A 169 5.14 9.32 6.52
CA LEU A 169 6.15 8.26 6.38
C LEU A 169 6.36 8.00 4.88
N PRO A 170 7.58 8.20 4.35
CA PRO A 170 7.92 7.66 3.05
C PRO A 170 7.88 6.13 3.08
N MET A 171 7.83 5.52 1.90
CA MET A 171 7.68 4.07 1.78
C MET A 171 8.78 3.40 0.98
N VAL A 172 9.16 2.20 1.41
CA VAL A 172 9.77 1.17 0.55
C VAL A 172 8.75 0.05 0.41
N ALA A 173 8.20 -0.13 -0.79
CA ALA A 173 7.13 -1.09 -1.04
C ALA A 173 7.43 -1.97 -2.26
N THR A 174 6.89 -3.17 -2.26
CA THR A 174 6.95 -4.04 -3.44
C THR A 174 5.99 -3.56 -4.54
N LYS A 175 6.35 -3.81 -5.80
CA LYS A 175 5.53 -3.54 -7.00
C LYS A 175 4.32 -4.49 -7.07
N THR A 176 3.33 -4.23 -6.23
CA THR A 176 2.03 -4.92 -6.15
C THR A 176 0.92 -3.91 -6.36
N ASP A 177 -0.26 -4.34 -6.86
CA ASP A 177 -1.39 -3.49 -7.30
C ASP A 177 -1.62 -2.22 -6.46
N GLY A 178 -1.70 -2.35 -5.13
CA GLY A 178 -1.97 -1.23 -4.21
C GLY A 178 -0.87 -0.17 -4.18
N PRO A 179 0.36 -0.49 -3.74
CA PRO A 179 1.50 0.43 -3.77
C PRO A 179 1.70 1.13 -5.10
N LEU A 180 1.46 0.39 -6.17
CA LEU A 180 1.54 0.80 -7.55
C LEU A 180 0.50 1.90 -7.87
N ASP A 181 -0.76 1.73 -7.47
CA ASP A 181 -1.80 2.75 -7.62
C ASP A 181 -1.54 3.99 -6.75
N VAL A 182 -1.02 3.78 -5.53
CA VAL A 182 -0.75 4.88 -4.59
C VAL A 182 0.47 5.69 -5.04
N LEU A 183 1.56 5.08 -5.50
CA LEU A 183 2.78 5.78 -5.93
C LEU A 183 2.77 6.17 -7.43
N GLY A 184 1.84 5.63 -8.24
CA GLY A 184 1.74 5.89 -9.67
C GLY A 184 2.69 5.04 -10.53
N HIS A 185 2.21 4.47 -11.64
CA HIS A 185 3.00 3.65 -12.59
C HIS A 185 3.17 4.40 -13.93
N ALA A 186 4.17 4.17 -14.79
CA ALA A 186 5.12 3.09 -14.92
C ALA A 186 6.54 3.65 -15.16
N GLY A 187 7.53 3.11 -14.45
CA GLY A 187 8.93 3.39 -14.69
C GLY A 187 9.81 3.11 -13.48
N LEU A 188 10.86 2.30 -13.66
CA LEU A 188 12.03 2.20 -12.79
C LEU A 188 12.85 3.49 -12.88
N ALA A 189 12.25 4.62 -12.52
CA ALA A 189 12.97 5.87 -12.34
C ALA A 189 12.75 6.28 -10.89
N THR A 190 13.77 6.02 -10.07
CA THR A 190 13.87 6.39 -8.65
C THR A 190 13.30 7.78 -8.38
N ASP A 191 13.51 8.75 -9.28
CA ASP A 191 13.04 10.13 -9.11
C ASP A 191 11.51 10.29 -9.12
N LYS A 192 10.78 9.52 -9.93
CA LYS A 192 9.32 9.69 -10.07
C LYS A 192 8.55 9.08 -8.91
N THR A 193 8.98 7.92 -8.40
CA THR A 193 8.34 7.31 -7.23
C THR A 193 8.66 8.09 -5.95
N LEU A 194 9.87 8.66 -5.85
CA LEU A 194 10.26 9.51 -4.72
C LEU A 194 9.36 10.74 -4.60
N GLN A 195 9.00 11.38 -5.72
CA GLN A 195 8.05 12.50 -5.77
C GLN A 195 6.61 12.11 -5.39
N ALA A 196 6.27 10.83 -5.44
CA ALA A 196 4.98 10.30 -4.97
C ALA A 196 5.03 9.82 -3.51
N GLY A 197 6.22 9.78 -2.90
CA GLY A 197 6.42 9.44 -1.50
C GLY A 197 7.08 8.09 -1.21
N GLY A 198 7.76 7.45 -2.17
CA GLY A 198 8.45 6.20 -1.88
C GLY A 198 9.28 5.58 -3.00
N ILE A 199 9.76 4.36 -2.74
CA ILE A 199 10.53 3.53 -3.69
C ILE A 199 9.80 2.20 -3.87
N LEU A 200 9.68 1.77 -5.12
CA LEU A 200 9.07 0.51 -5.51
C LEU A 200 10.13 -0.52 -5.91
N VAL A 201 10.14 -1.67 -5.23
CA VAL A 201 11.08 -2.78 -5.47
C VAL A 201 10.37 -4.03 -6.01
N PRO A 202 11.05 -4.96 -6.69
CA PRO A 202 10.43 -6.22 -7.09
C PRO A 202 9.95 -7.06 -5.89
N PRO A 203 8.79 -7.73 -5.97
CA PRO A 203 8.35 -8.64 -4.91
C PRO A 203 9.32 -9.82 -4.72
N GLY A 204 9.68 -10.12 -3.47
CA GLY A 204 10.58 -11.23 -3.15
C GLY A 204 12.08 -10.92 -3.27
N ASP A 205 12.44 -9.69 -3.61
CA ASP A 205 13.82 -9.25 -3.79
C ASP A 205 14.33 -8.55 -2.52
N ALA A 206 15.02 -9.31 -1.67
CA ALA A 206 15.57 -8.81 -0.41
C ALA A 206 16.72 -7.82 -0.62
N ASP A 207 17.53 -8.01 -1.66
CA ASP A 207 18.65 -7.12 -2.00
C ASP A 207 18.12 -5.75 -2.44
N ALA A 208 17.17 -5.71 -3.39
CA ALA A 208 16.57 -4.44 -3.82
C ALA A 208 15.87 -3.70 -2.67
N MET A 209 15.24 -4.45 -1.75
CA MET A 209 14.63 -3.88 -0.55
C MET A 209 15.69 -3.30 0.40
N ALA A 210 16.77 -4.02 0.66
CA ALA A 210 17.89 -3.55 1.46
C ALA A 210 18.57 -2.32 0.84
N ASP A 211 18.73 -2.28 -0.48
CA ASP A 211 19.29 -1.14 -1.21
C ASP A 211 18.40 0.11 -1.07
N ALA A 212 17.08 -0.04 -1.20
CA ALA A 212 16.13 1.06 -1.04
C ALA A 212 16.09 1.58 0.41
N ILE A 213 16.16 0.70 1.41
CA ILE A 213 16.28 1.11 2.82
C ILE A 213 17.61 1.81 3.05
N THR A 214 18.70 1.30 2.47
CA THR A 214 20.04 1.91 2.57
C THR A 214 20.05 3.32 1.99
N PHE A 215 19.43 3.54 0.82
CA PHE A 215 19.29 4.86 0.22
C PHE A 215 18.70 5.88 1.21
N PHE A 216 17.57 5.55 1.84
CA PHE A 216 16.95 6.41 2.85
C PHE A 216 17.74 6.49 4.17
N ALA A 217 18.51 5.45 4.51
CA ALA A 217 19.42 5.46 5.65
C ALA A 217 20.55 6.49 5.45
N THR A 218 21.06 6.61 4.22
CA THR A 218 22.18 7.49 3.88
C THR A 218 21.77 8.89 3.41
N ASP A 219 20.58 9.04 2.83
CA ASP A 219 20.05 10.32 2.34
C ASP A 219 18.79 10.73 3.13
N ARG A 220 19.02 11.38 4.28
CA ARG A 220 17.96 11.91 5.15
C ARG A 220 17.19 13.06 4.50
N THR A 221 17.80 13.78 3.56
CA THR A 221 17.12 14.85 2.82
C THR A 221 16.09 14.24 1.86
N ALA A 222 16.45 13.16 1.16
CA ALA A 222 15.51 12.43 0.30
C ALA A 222 14.40 11.76 1.12
N LEU A 223 14.72 11.16 2.28
CA LEU A 223 13.72 10.66 3.23
C LEU A 223 12.75 11.78 3.63
N GLN A 224 13.29 12.96 3.94
CA GLN A 224 12.50 14.12 4.33
C GLN A 224 11.55 14.56 3.21
N ALA A 225 12.08 14.79 2.02
CA ALA A 225 11.30 15.18 0.85
C ALA A 225 10.22 14.15 0.50
N ALA A 226 10.56 12.85 0.51
CA ALA A 226 9.62 11.78 0.21
C ALA A 226 8.48 11.68 1.25
N GLY A 227 8.75 11.91 2.54
CA GLY A 227 7.69 11.94 3.54
C GLY A 227 6.70 13.10 3.36
N THR A 228 7.20 14.29 3.02
CA THR A 228 6.33 15.44 2.68
C THR A 228 5.49 15.14 1.43
N ALA A 229 6.10 14.53 0.43
CA ALA A 229 5.40 14.09 -0.79
C ALA A 229 4.33 13.04 -0.48
N ALA A 230 4.63 12.06 0.39
CA ALA A 230 3.69 11.03 0.81
C ALA A 230 2.43 11.61 1.47
N GLN A 231 2.62 12.54 2.41
CA GLN A 231 1.49 13.19 3.09
C GLN A 231 0.64 14.01 2.10
N ARG A 232 1.28 14.79 1.23
CA ARG A 232 0.59 15.57 0.21
C ARG A 232 -0.20 14.68 -0.75
N ARG A 233 0.41 13.59 -1.22
CA ARG A 233 -0.23 12.59 -2.09
C ARG A 233 -1.51 12.06 -1.45
N ILE A 234 -1.46 11.69 -0.16
CA ILE A 234 -2.64 11.20 0.55
C ILE A 234 -3.69 12.30 0.71
N ALA A 235 -3.30 13.52 1.07
CA ALA A 235 -4.25 14.62 1.23
C ALA A 235 -4.95 15.00 -0.08
N ASP A 236 -4.18 15.16 -1.15
CA ASP A 236 -4.65 15.68 -2.44
C ASP A 236 -5.44 14.60 -3.21
N ASP A 237 -4.94 13.36 -3.25
CA ASP A 237 -5.46 12.33 -4.15
C ASP A 237 -6.30 11.27 -3.43
N PHE A 238 -6.05 11.01 -2.16
CA PHE A 238 -6.70 9.95 -1.39
C PHE A 238 -7.40 10.48 -0.13
N GLY A 239 -7.60 11.79 0.01
CA GLY A 239 -8.30 12.39 1.14
C GLY A 239 -9.81 12.17 1.05
N MET A 240 -10.51 12.34 2.17
CA MET A 240 -11.98 12.26 2.19
C MET A 240 -12.68 13.22 1.20
N ALA A 241 -12.10 14.40 0.95
CA ALA A 241 -12.62 15.33 -0.05
C ALA A 241 -12.49 14.76 -1.47
N ALA A 242 -11.32 14.22 -1.83
CA ALA A 242 -11.09 13.59 -3.13
C ALA A 242 -11.95 12.34 -3.34
N LEU A 243 -12.27 11.60 -2.26
CA LEU A 243 -13.26 10.51 -2.31
C LEU A 243 -14.66 11.05 -2.58
N ALA A 244 -15.11 12.06 -1.85
CA ALA A 244 -16.42 12.68 -2.02
C ALA A 244 -16.63 13.17 -3.46
N ASP A 245 -15.66 13.90 -4.02
CA ASP A 245 -15.70 14.39 -5.39
C ASP A 245 -15.84 13.27 -6.44
N ARG A 246 -15.19 12.12 -6.21
CA ARG A 246 -15.32 10.95 -7.11
C ARG A 246 -16.69 10.30 -6.99
N LEU A 247 -17.24 10.21 -5.79
CA LEU A 247 -18.57 9.67 -5.55
C LEU A 247 -19.66 10.59 -6.13
N ASP A 248 -19.52 11.91 -5.99
CA ASP A 248 -20.45 12.89 -6.56
C ASP A 248 -20.49 12.79 -8.10
N ARG A 249 -19.31 12.65 -8.74
CA ARG A 249 -19.23 12.38 -10.19
C ARG A 249 -19.92 11.08 -10.58
N LEU A 250 -19.75 10.02 -9.79
CA LEU A 250 -20.44 8.74 -10.04
C LEU A 250 -21.96 8.89 -9.91
N ILE A 251 -22.45 9.56 -8.86
CA ILE A 251 -23.88 9.79 -8.63
C ILE A 251 -24.48 10.60 -9.79
N ALA A 252 -23.80 11.67 -10.21
CA ALA A 252 -24.21 12.48 -11.34
C ALA A 252 -24.26 11.67 -12.66
N ALA A 253 -23.29 10.78 -12.88
CA ALA A 253 -23.24 9.93 -14.07
C ALA A 253 -24.29 8.81 -14.07
N ALA A 254 -24.63 8.26 -12.90
CA ALA A 254 -25.56 7.14 -12.77
C ALA A 254 -27.03 7.56 -12.93
N GLY A 255 -27.36 8.82 -12.63
CA GLY A 255 -28.70 9.37 -12.73
C GLY A 255 -29.73 8.68 -11.80
N PRO A 256 -30.99 9.12 -11.82
CA PRO A 256 -32.06 8.48 -11.06
C PRO A 256 -32.31 7.05 -11.56
N ARG A 257 -32.72 6.13 -10.67
CA ARG A 257 -33.22 4.82 -11.11
C ARG A 257 -34.55 5.05 -11.85
N PRO A 258 -34.73 4.53 -13.09
CA PRO A 258 -36.04 4.55 -13.71
C PRO A 258 -37.04 3.90 -12.76
N SER A 259 -38.20 4.53 -12.57
CA SER A 259 -39.31 3.93 -11.82
C SER A 259 -39.64 2.58 -12.44
N ALA A 260 -39.76 1.54 -11.61
CA ALA A 260 -40.27 0.26 -12.09
C ALA A 260 -41.64 0.51 -12.72
N GLU A 261 -41.81 0.14 -14.00
CA GLU A 261 -43.13 0.18 -14.62
C GLU A 261 -44.08 -0.72 -13.81
N PRO A 262 -45.32 -0.24 -13.54
CA PRO A 262 -46.27 -0.92 -12.66
C PRO A 262 -46.78 -2.25 -13.22
#